data_AF-A0A9D4MDQ2-F1
#
_entry.id   AF-A0A9D4MDQ2-F1
#
_cell.length_a   1.000
_cell.length_b   1.000
_cell.length_c   1.000
_cell.angle_alpha   90.00
_cell.angle_beta   90.00
_cell.angle_gamma   90.00
#
_symmetry.space_group_name_H-M   'P 1'
#
loop_
_entity.id
_entity.type
_entity.pdbx_description
1 polymer ?
#
loop_
_entity_poly.entity_id
_entity_poly.type
_entity_poly.pdbx_seq_one_letter_code
_entity_poly.pdbx_strand_id
1 'polypeptide(L)' 'MSLRAYDSFYAYNYGFATVRIIVIRNPNPPVFSLPSYQVTVNENIPLGNVAVDIQATDADQVGAIKPL' A
#
# COMPACT_ATOMS: atom_id res chain seq x y z
N MET A 1 20.89 9.10 -0.75
CA MET A 1 20.76 10.52 -1.16
C MET A 1 21.66 11.37 -0.27
N SER A 2 22.28 12.44 -0.77
CA SER A 2 23.12 13.34 0.03
C SER A 2 22.42 14.69 0.14
N LEU A 3 22.22 15.17 1.37
CA LEU A 3 21.70 16.50 1.64
C LEU A 3 22.86 17.44 1.97
N ARG A 4 22.78 18.68 1.51
CA ARG A 4 23.77 19.73 1.77
C ARG A 4 23.08 20.90 2.44
N ALA A 5 23.65 21.40 3.52
CA ALA A 5 23.17 22.58 4.24
C ALA A 5 24.25 23.66 4.18
N TYR A 6 23.85 24.89 3.85
CA TYR A 6 24.74 26.04 3.73
C TYR A 6 24.46 27.04 4.86
N ASP A 7 25.51 27.62 5.42
CA ASP A 7 25.38 28.78 6.31
C ASP A 7 25.06 30.04 5.48
N SER A 8 24.08 30.82 5.95
CA SER A 8 23.57 31.98 5.22
C SER A 8 24.49 33.20 5.24
N PHE A 9 25.48 33.24 6.13
CA PHE A 9 26.41 34.37 6.28
C PHE A 9 27.84 34.04 5.84
N TYR A 10 28.21 32.76 5.77
CA TYR A 10 29.53 32.30 5.34
C TYR A 10 29.43 31.21 4.25
N ALA A 11 29.54 31.64 2.98
CA ALA A 11 29.32 30.79 1.80
C ALA A 11 30.19 29.52 1.71
N TYR A 12 31.33 29.48 2.40
CA TYR A 12 32.22 28.32 2.44
C TYR A 12 31.91 27.34 3.58
N ASN A 13 31.06 27.73 4.54
CA ASN A 13 30.61 26.85 5.61
C ASN A 13 29.39 26.07 5.13
N TYR A 14 29.62 24.80 4.81
CA TYR A 14 28.54 23.88 4.50
C TYR A 14 28.77 22.51 5.16
N GLY A 15 27.68 21.88 5.55
CA GLY A 15 27.66 20.49 6.01
C GLY A 15 27.01 19.61 4.95
N PHE A 16 27.34 18.31 4.98
CA PHE A 16 26.58 17.32 4.24
C PHE A 16 26.20 16.15 5.14
N ALA A 17 25.04 15.56 4.85
CA ALA A 17 24.54 14.38 5.53
C ALA A 17 24.05 13.36 4.49
N THR A 18 24.32 12.09 4.75
CA THR A 18 23.81 11.01 3.91
C THR A 18 22.45 10.56 4.45
N VAL A 19 21.44 10.61 3.59
CA VAL A 19 20.10 10.08 3.85
C VAL A 19 19.94 8.75 3.13
N ARG A 20 19.53 7.72 3.88
CA ARG A 20 19.14 6.43 3.33
C ARG A 20 17.61 6.33 3.35
N ILE A 21 17.02 6.26 2.16
CA ILE A 21 15.59 5.99 1.98
C ILE A 21 15.47 4.51 1.62
N ILE A 22 14.59 3.79 2.32
CA ILE A 22 14.32 2.38 2.07
C ILE A 22 12.86 2.26 1.68
N VAL A 23 12.59 2.14 0.38
CA VAL A 23 11.24 1.90 -0.12
C VAL A 23 10.99 0.41 -0.16
N ILE A 24 9.92 -0.05 0.50
CA ILE A 24 9.54 -1.47 0.52
C ILE A 24 8.15 -1.64 -0.10
N ARG A 25 8.10 -2.10 -1.36
CA ARG A 25 6.84 -2.51 -2.01
C ARG A 25 6.12 -3.55 -1.14
N ASN A 26 4.79 -3.52 -1.05
CA ASN A 26 4.05 -4.57 -0.35
C ASN A 26 4.25 -5.94 -1.04
N PRO A 27 4.93 -6.92 -0.42
CA PRO A 27 5.07 -8.25 -1.01
C PRO A 27 3.83 -9.12 -0.79
N ASN A 28 2.91 -8.74 0.11
CA ASN A 28 1.72 -9.53 0.45
C ASN A 28 0.43 -8.76 0.09
N PRO A 29 0.19 -8.43 -1.19
CA PRO A 29 -1.09 -7.83 -1.55
C PRO A 29 -2.25 -8.78 -1.23
N PRO A 30 -3.48 -8.27 -1.03
CA PRO A 30 -4.64 -9.11 -0.81
C PRO A 30 -4.82 -10.15 -1.93
N VAL A 31 -5.08 -11.39 -1.55
CA VAL A 31 -5.31 -12.52 -2.47
C VAL A 31 -6.74 -13.00 -2.33
N PHE A 32 -7.48 -12.96 -3.45
CA PHE A 32 -8.83 -13.52 -3.52
C PHE A 32 -8.81 -15.04 -3.33
N SER A 33 -9.85 -15.56 -2.69
CA SER A 33 -9.95 -17.00 -2.38
C SER A 33 -10.12 -17.86 -3.64
N LEU A 34 -10.70 -17.31 -4.70
CA LEU A 34 -10.89 -17.97 -6.00
C LEU A 34 -10.31 -17.11 -7.14
N PRO A 35 -9.82 -17.75 -8.21
CA PRO A 35 -9.33 -17.04 -9.40
C PRO A 35 -10.47 -16.40 -10.21
N SER A 36 -11.70 -16.88 -10.06
CA SER A 36 -12.90 -16.29 -10.66
C SER A 36 -14.14 -16.64 -9.83
N TYR A 37 -15.14 -15.74 -9.86
CA TYR A 37 -16.43 -15.93 -9.19
C TYR A 37 -17.52 -15.83 -10.24
N GLN A 38 -18.31 -16.89 -10.40
CA GLN A 38 -19.43 -16.93 -11.32
C GLN A 38 -20.69 -17.36 -10.57
N VAL A 39 -21.75 -16.57 -10.70
CA VAL A 39 -23.05 -16.85 -10.09
C VAL A 39 -24.16 -16.57 -11.10
N THR A 40 -25.18 -17.42 -11.09
CA THR A 40 -26.40 -17.21 -11.87
C THR A 40 -27.46 -16.62 -10.96
N VAL A 41 -28.04 -15.49 -11.36
CA VAL A 41 -29.03 -14.74 -10.59
C VAL A 41 -30.37 -14.84 -11.30
N ASN A 42 -31.44 -15.13 -10.55
CA ASN A 42 -32.80 -15.16 -11.08
C ASN A 42 -33.31 -13.73 -11.32
N GLU A 43 -33.98 -13.51 -12.45
CA GLU A 43 -34.51 -12.21 -12.85
C GLU A 43 -35.56 -11.62 -11.88
N ASN A 44 -36.23 -12.48 -11.11
CA ASN A 44 -37.32 -12.09 -10.21
C ASN A 44 -36.84 -11.70 -8.80
N ILE A 45 -35.54 -11.57 -8.59
CA ILE A 45 -34.98 -11.26 -7.27
C ILE A 45 -35.18 -9.76 -6.96
N PRO A 46 -35.71 -9.42 -5.77
CA PRO A 46 -35.93 -8.02 -5.41
C PRO A 46 -34.62 -7.27 -5.19
N LEU A 47 -34.68 -5.95 -5.40
CA LEU A 47 -33.56 -5.03 -5.24
C LEU A 47 -32.95 -5.11 -3.84
N GLY A 48 -31.63 -5.04 -3.78
CA GLY A 48 -30.86 -5.10 -2.53
C GLY A 48 -30.44 -6.50 -2.10
N ASN A 49 -30.78 -7.54 -2.87
CA ASN A 49 -30.22 -8.88 -2.63
C ASN A 49 -28.73 -8.96 -2.98
N VAL A 50 -27.97 -9.64 -2.14
CA VAL A 50 -26.55 -9.92 -2.37
C VAL A 50 -26.44 -11.10 -3.34
N ALA A 51 -25.84 -10.86 -4.51
CA ALA A 51 -25.64 -11.90 -5.53
C ALA A 51 -24.47 -12.83 -5.21
N VAL A 52 -23.39 -12.29 -4.66
CA VAL A 52 -22.19 -13.04 -4.25
C VAL A 52 -21.49 -12.28 -3.15
N ASP A 53 -21.01 -13.01 -2.15
CA ASP A 53 -20.07 -12.51 -1.14
C ASP A 53 -18.69 -13.11 -1.45
N ILE A 54 -17.68 -12.24 -1.59
CA ILE A 54 -16.32 -12.64 -1.97
C ILE A 54 -15.33 -12.22 -0.91
N GLN A 55 -14.32 -13.05 -0.70
CA GLN A 55 -13.30 -12.83 0.32
C GLN A 55 -11.90 -12.83 -0.28
N ALA A 56 -11.11 -11.85 0.14
CA ALA A 56 -9.67 -11.79 -0.07
C ALA A 56 -8.96 -11.78 1.28
N THR A 57 -7.81 -12.44 1.35
CA THR A 57 -6.96 -12.49 2.54
C THR A 57 -5.69 -11.70 2.28
N ASP A 58 -5.33 -10.85 3.23
CA ASP A 58 -4.07 -10.11 3.24
C ASP A 58 -3.20 -10.69 4.36
N ALA A 59 -1.97 -11.08 4.02
CA ALA A 59 -1.05 -11.73 4.95
C ALA A 59 -0.17 -10.74 5.72
N ASP A 60 -0.41 -9.43 5.56
CA ASP A 60 0.25 -8.40 6.35
C ASP A 60 -0.14 -8.50 7.84
N GLN A 61 0.83 -8.24 8.72
CA GLN A 61 0.56 -8.16 10.15
C GLN A 61 -0.32 -6.93 10.45
N VAL A 62 -1.39 -7.12 11.23
CA VAL A 62 -2.27 -6.04 11.68
C VAL A 62 -1.46 -4.96 12.40
N GLY A 63 -1.52 -3.72 11.91
CA GLY A 63 -0.76 -2.59 12.45
C GLY A 63 0.59 -2.34 11.79
N ALA A 64 1.01 -3.17 10.83
CA ALA A 64 2.13 -2.86 9.95
C ALA A 64 1.71 -1.76 8.97
N ILE A 65 1.73 -0.51 9.43
CA ILE A 65 1.95 0.60 8.50
C ILE A 65 3.33 0.32 7.92
N LYS A 66 3.38 -0.18 6.67
CA LYS A 66 4.64 -0.24 5.95
C LYS A 66 5.22 1.17 5.98
N PRO A 67 6.38 1.40 6.62
CA PRO A 67 6.97 2.72 6.63
C PRO A 67 7.15 3.14 5.17
N LEU A 68 6.69 4.36 4.86
CA LEU A 68 6.82 5.00 3.54
C LEU A 68 8.24 4.89 2.99
#